data_AF-A9JN94-F1
#
_entry.id   AF-A9JN94-F1
#
_cell.length_a   1.000
_cell.length_b   1.000
_cell.length_c   1.000
_cell.angle_alpha   90.00
_cell.angle_beta   90.00
_cell.angle_gamma   90.00
#
_symmetry.space_group_name_H-M   'P 1'
#
loop_
_entity.id
_entity.type
_entity.pdbx_description
1 polymer ?
#
loop_
_entity_poly.entity_id
_entity_poly.type
_entity_poly.pdbx_seq_one_letter_code
_entity_poly.pdbx_strand_id
1 'polypeptide(L)'
;LVLGFAFFFCYVMSSGSYDYFQFVQQWPPTNCRVRVKRPCSNPRPLQYFTIHGLWPSNYSNPRMPSNCTGSQFKKQNLYPYMQSKLKISWPDVESGNDTKFWEGEWNKHGTCSERTLNLMQYFQRSHAMWKSHNITEILKNASIVPHPTQTWKYSDIESPIKRATKRTPVLRCKRDPVQANTQLLHEVVF
;
A
#
# COMPACT_ATOMS: atom_id res chain seq x y z
N LEU A 1 3.54 36.93 -49.55
CA LEU A 1 4.07 35.66 -49.02
C LEU A 1 3.96 35.72 -47.50
N VAL A 2 2.98 35.03 -46.89
CA VAL A 2 2.86 34.97 -45.42
C VAL A 2 3.22 33.55 -45.01
N LEU A 3 4.40 33.39 -44.43
CA LEU A 3 4.88 32.11 -43.87
C LEU A 3 4.17 31.89 -42.53
N GLY A 4 3.12 31.05 -42.53
CA GLY A 4 2.49 30.59 -41.32
C GLY A 4 3.37 29.56 -40.61
N PHE A 5 3.98 29.94 -39.50
CA PHE A 5 4.64 28.99 -38.60
C PHE A 5 3.59 28.22 -37.82
N ALA A 6 3.38 26.95 -38.18
CA ALA A 6 2.60 26.02 -37.37
C ALA A 6 3.41 25.66 -36.12
N PHE A 7 3.02 26.20 -34.97
CA PHE A 7 3.50 25.74 -33.67
C PHE A 7 2.90 24.35 -33.41
N PHE A 8 3.68 23.30 -33.69
CA PHE A 8 3.40 21.97 -33.18
C PHE A 8 3.65 21.99 -31.66
N PHE A 9 2.59 22.21 -30.88
CA PHE A 9 2.59 21.85 -29.48
C PHE A 9 2.69 20.33 -29.38
N CYS A 10 3.91 19.82 -29.19
CA CYS A 10 4.09 18.48 -28.62
C CYS A 10 3.48 18.50 -27.23
N TYR A 11 2.21 18.07 -27.12
CA TYR A 11 1.64 17.68 -25.85
C TYR A 11 2.45 16.49 -25.33
N VAL A 12 3.46 16.78 -24.52
CA VAL A 12 4.08 15.76 -23.68
C VAL A 12 2.97 15.31 -22.75
N MET A 13 2.38 14.12 -23.02
CA MET A 13 1.39 13.52 -22.13
C MET A 13 2.02 13.47 -20.74
N SER A 14 1.54 14.32 -19.84
CA SER A 14 2.06 14.33 -18.48
C SER A 14 1.61 13.02 -17.83
N SER A 15 2.56 12.19 -17.41
CA SER A 15 2.27 11.21 -16.35
C SER A 15 1.58 11.98 -15.22
N GLY A 16 0.43 11.50 -14.76
CA GLY A 16 -0.44 12.26 -13.85
C GLY A 16 0.36 12.83 -12.67
N SER A 17 0.21 14.14 -12.43
CA SER A 17 0.81 14.76 -11.25
C SER A 17 0.15 14.21 -9.98
N TYR A 18 0.95 14.06 -8.92
CA TYR A 18 0.50 13.66 -7.59
C TYR A 18 0.94 14.69 -6.55
N ASP A 19 0.16 14.85 -5.49
CA ASP A 19 0.44 15.79 -4.40
C ASP A 19 1.27 15.15 -3.27
N TYR A 20 0.96 13.89 -2.93
CA TYR A 20 1.61 13.14 -1.86
C TYR A 20 1.59 11.63 -2.12
N PHE A 21 2.22 10.86 -1.24
CA PHE A 21 2.11 9.39 -1.23
C PHE A 21 1.26 8.94 -0.05
N GLN A 22 0.31 8.03 -0.29
CA GLN A 22 -0.23 7.18 0.75
C GLN A 22 0.67 5.95 0.89
N PHE A 23 1.19 5.69 2.09
CA PHE A 23 1.84 4.42 2.39
C PHE A 23 0.89 3.53 3.18
N VAL A 24 0.44 2.45 2.53
CA VAL A 24 -0.62 1.57 3.02
C VAL A 24 0.00 0.27 3.51
N GLN A 25 -0.20 -0.04 4.78
CA GLN A 25 0.09 -1.34 5.36
C GLN A 25 -1.21 -2.10 5.63
N GLN A 26 -1.21 -3.40 5.41
CA GLN A 26 -2.35 -4.30 5.57
C GLN A 26 -2.11 -5.30 6.71
N TRP A 27 -3.20 -5.71 7.37
CA TRP A 27 -3.21 -6.77 8.38
C TRP A 27 -3.70 -8.08 7.76
N PRO A 28 -2.80 -9.05 7.48
CA PRO A 28 -3.12 -10.25 6.71
C PRO A 28 -4.31 -11.07 7.26
N PRO A 29 -4.43 -11.31 8.58
CA PRO A 29 -5.55 -12.09 9.13
C PRO A 29 -6.94 -11.49 8.85
N THR A 30 -7.07 -10.16 8.86
CA THR A 30 -8.35 -9.52 8.56
C THR A 30 -8.68 -9.61 7.08
N ASN A 31 -7.70 -9.40 6.18
CA ASN A 31 -7.94 -9.37 4.74
C ASN A 31 -8.67 -10.61 4.24
N CYS A 32 -8.29 -11.80 4.69
CA CYS A 32 -8.96 -13.03 4.28
C CYS A 32 -10.28 -13.25 5.01
N ARG A 33 -10.37 -12.90 6.30
CA ARG A 33 -11.61 -13.07 7.09
C ARG A 33 -12.79 -12.26 6.53
N VAL A 34 -12.56 -11.04 6.07
CA VAL A 34 -13.64 -10.14 5.62
C VAL A 34 -14.04 -10.35 4.16
N ARG A 35 -13.35 -11.23 3.43
CA ARG A 35 -13.57 -11.50 2.00
C ARG A 35 -14.56 -12.65 1.78
N VAL A 36 -15.85 -12.39 2.03
CA VAL A 36 -16.91 -13.41 1.88
C VAL A 36 -17.20 -13.75 0.40
N LYS A 37 -17.29 -12.73 -0.48
CA LYS A 37 -17.66 -12.94 -1.90
C LYS A 37 -16.54 -13.50 -2.77
N ARG A 38 -15.28 -13.28 -2.36
CA ARG A 38 -14.07 -13.71 -3.07
C ARG A 38 -13.04 -14.15 -2.03
N PRO A 39 -13.19 -15.36 -1.46
CA PRO A 39 -12.29 -15.86 -0.44
C PRO A 39 -10.83 -15.88 -0.93
N CYS A 40 -9.89 -15.72 0.00
CA CYS A 40 -8.48 -15.93 -0.29
C CYS A 40 -8.25 -17.37 -0.77
N SER A 41 -7.55 -17.55 -1.88
CA SER A 41 -7.23 -18.87 -2.42
C SER A 41 -6.02 -19.51 -1.75
N ASN A 42 -5.12 -18.69 -1.18
CA ASN A 42 -3.94 -19.16 -0.45
C ASN A 42 -3.58 -18.15 0.66
N PRO A 43 -4.36 -18.11 1.75
CA PRO A 43 -4.12 -17.19 2.85
C PRO A 43 -2.78 -17.49 3.54
N ARG A 44 -1.97 -16.44 3.77
CA ARG A 44 -0.72 -16.58 4.52
C ARG A 44 -0.94 -16.24 6.00
N PRO A 45 -0.59 -17.11 6.96
CA PRO A 45 -0.84 -16.91 8.40
C PRO A 45 0.19 -15.95 9.02
N LEU A 46 0.39 -14.78 8.41
CA LEU A 46 1.33 -13.77 8.87
C LEU A 46 0.69 -12.93 9.99
N GLN A 47 1.37 -12.84 11.13
CA GLN A 47 0.91 -12.08 12.31
C GLN A 47 1.66 -10.75 12.46
N TYR A 48 1.90 -10.08 11.33
CA TYR A 48 2.52 -8.75 11.28
C TYR A 48 1.95 -7.96 10.10
N PHE A 49 1.96 -6.63 10.22
CA PHE A 49 1.57 -5.74 9.13
C PHE A 49 2.54 -5.87 7.95
N THR A 50 2.00 -6.03 6.75
CA THR A 50 2.77 -6.05 5.49
C THR A 50 2.40 -4.84 4.64
N ILE A 51 3.21 -4.51 3.64
CA ILE A 51 2.88 -3.46 2.68
C ILE A 51 1.69 -3.95 1.82
N HIS A 52 0.70 -3.07 1.65
CA HIS A 52 -0.27 -3.17 0.56
C HIS A 52 0.25 -2.35 -0.63
N GLY A 53 0.59 -1.08 -0.41
CA GLY A 53 1.26 -0.30 -1.44
C GLY A 53 1.67 1.11 -1.08
N LEU A 54 2.34 1.75 -2.05
CA LEU A 54 2.79 3.12 -2.00
C LEU A 54 2.12 3.87 -3.15
N TRP A 55 1.13 4.70 -2.84
CA TRP A 55 0.21 5.22 -3.84
C TRP A 55 0.39 6.73 -4.02
N PRO A 56 0.92 7.19 -5.17
CA PRO A 56 0.79 8.59 -5.58
C PRO A 56 -0.67 9.02 -5.51
N SER A 57 -0.95 10.12 -4.80
CA SER A 57 -2.29 10.53 -4.41
C SER A 57 -2.47 12.04 -4.51
N ASN A 58 -3.68 12.47 -4.83
CA ASN A 58 -4.07 13.87 -4.86
C ASN A 58 -5.02 14.19 -3.70
N TYR A 59 -4.96 15.42 -3.18
CA TYR A 59 -5.88 15.87 -2.13
C TYR A 59 -7.33 15.90 -2.63
N SER A 60 -7.53 16.22 -3.92
CA SER A 60 -8.85 16.22 -4.57
C SER A 60 -9.44 14.82 -4.72
N ASN A 61 -8.61 13.80 -4.93
CA ASN A 61 -9.01 12.41 -5.00
C ASN A 61 -7.85 11.49 -4.58
N PRO A 62 -7.89 10.93 -3.36
CA PRO A 62 -6.84 10.05 -2.86
C PRO A 62 -6.68 8.72 -3.63
N ARG A 63 -7.52 8.41 -4.61
CA ARG A 63 -7.34 7.23 -5.48
C ARG A 63 -6.63 7.55 -6.79
N MET A 64 -6.34 8.82 -7.04
CA MET A 64 -5.73 9.32 -8.26
C MET A 64 -4.40 10.01 -7.94
N PRO A 65 -3.41 9.95 -8.87
CA PRO A 65 -3.49 9.26 -10.16
C PRO A 65 -3.37 7.73 -10.05
N SER A 66 -3.87 7.00 -11.05
CA SER A 66 -3.70 5.55 -11.17
C SER A 66 -3.65 5.12 -12.63
N ASN A 67 -3.04 3.96 -12.91
CA ASN A 67 -2.85 3.38 -14.25
C ASN A 67 -2.16 4.34 -15.22
N CYS A 68 -1.15 5.09 -14.74
CA CYS A 68 -0.41 6.01 -15.57
C CYS A 68 0.41 5.28 -16.63
N THR A 69 0.62 5.94 -17.78
CA THR A 69 1.57 5.46 -18.78
C THR A 69 2.99 5.45 -18.19
N GLY A 70 3.67 4.32 -18.31
CA GLY A 70 5.02 4.12 -17.77
C GLY A 70 5.55 2.72 -18.09
N SER A 71 6.79 2.44 -17.69
CA SER A 71 7.41 1.13 -17.89
C SER A 71 6.61 0.06 -17.17
N GLN A 72 6.17 -0.98 -17.89
CA GLN A 72 5.46 -2.09 -17.26
C GLN A 72 6.39 -2.92 -16.38
N PHE A 73 5.84 -3.45 -15.29
CA PHE A 73 6.59 -4.34 -14.40
C PHE A 73 7.12 -5.55 -15.17
N LYS A 74 8.41 -5.81 -15.01
CA LYS A 74 9.05 -7.04 -15.44
C LYS A 74 9.87 -7.55 -14.25
N LYS A 75 9.62 -8.78 -13.80
CA LYS A 75 10.30 -9.37 -12.64
C LYS A 75 11.83 -9.31 -12.77
N GLN A 76 12.33 -9.44 -13.99
CA GLN A 76 13.76 -9.40 -14.31
C GLN A 76 14.40 -8.04 -13.99
N ASN A 77 13.61 -6.96 -14.00
CA ASN A 77 14.07 -5.61 -13.68
C ASN A 77 14.16 -5.37 -12.16
N LEU A 78 13.64 -6.30 -11.34
CA LEU A 78 13.73 -6.25 -9.89
C LEU A 78 14.85 -7.19 -9.43
N TYR A 79 15.95 -6.64 -8.90
CA TYR A 79 17.09 -7.46 -8.51
C TYR A 79 16.74 -8.55 -7.47
N PRO A 80 17.40 -9.73 -7.51
CA PRO A 80 17.09 -10.85 -6.61
C PRO A 80 17.07 -10.47 -5.12
N TYR A 81 18.01 -9.64 -4.66
CA TYR A 81 18.02 -9.19 -3.26
C TYR A 81 16.77 -8.39 -2.89
N MET A 82 16.21 -7.63 -3.84
CA MET A 82 15.01 -6.82 -3.60
C MET A 82 13.78 -7.72 -3.61
N GLN A 83 13.71 -8.72 -4.48
CA GLN A 83 12.67 -9.75 -4.43
C GLN A 83 12.62 -10.44 -3.06
N SER A 84 13.77 -10.82 -2.49
CA SER A 84 13.83 -11.43 -1.15
C SER A 84 13.30 -10.48 -0.05
N LYS A 85 13.64 -9.19 -0.12
CA LYS A 85 13.11 -8.17 0.81
C LYS A 85 11.60 -7.98 0.67
N LEU A 86 11.07 -7.99 -0.56
CA LEU A 86 9.64 -7.85 -0.81
C LEU A 86 8.85 -9.10 -0.40
N LYS A 87 9.40 -10.31 -0.51
CA LYS A 87 8.73 -11.53 0.01
C LYS A 87 8.41 -11.44 1.50
N ILE A 88 9.21 -10.69 2.26
CA ILE A 88 9.02 -10.46 3.69
C ILE A 88 8.10 -9.27 3.93
N SER A 89 8.41 -8.13 3.33
CA SER A 89 7.72 -6.86 3.63
C SER A 89 6.44 -6.63 2.85
N TRP A 90 6.30 -7.22 1.66
CA TRP A 90 5.19 -6.98 0.71
C TRP A 90 4.66 -8.29 0.08
N PRO A 91 4.39 -9.36 0.84
CA PRO A 91 3.79 -10.56 0.27
C PRO A 91 2.36 -10.32 -0.22
N ASP A 92 1.94 -11.10 -1.20
CA ASP A 92 0.53 -11.33 -1.48
C ASP A 92 -0.05 -12.24 -0.40
N VAL A 93 -0.95 -11.68 0.39
CA VAL A 93 -1.57 -12.35 1.53
C VAL A 93 -2.85 -13.09 1.17
N GLU A 94 -3.33 -12.96 -0.09
CA GLU A 94 -4.61 -13.47 -0.53
C GLU A 94 -4.48 -14.71 -1.42
N SER A 95 -3.66 -14.61 -2.47
CA SER A 95 -3.43 -15.70 -3.42
C SER A 95 -2.03 -16.31 -3.34
N GLY A 96 -1.15 -15.68 -2.55
CA GLY A 96 0.25 -16.10 -2.39
C GLY A 96 1.11 -15.85 -3.63
N ASN A 97 0.61 -15.15 -4.65
CA ASN A 97 1.37 -14.82 -5.86
C ASN A 97 2.00 -13.43 -5.74
N ASP A 98 3.12 -13.37 -5.00
CA ASP A 98 3.81 -12.12 -4.69
C ASP A 98 4.18 -11.33 -5.94
N THR A 99 4.68 -12.00 -6.99
CA THR A 99 5.09 -11.33 -8.23
C THR A 99 3.90 -10.68 -8.93
N LYS A 100 2.74 -11.36 -8.98
CA LYS A 100 1.54 -10.78 -9.60
C LYS A 100 1.01 -9.59 -8.81
N PHE A 101 1.12 -9.65 -7.48
CA PHE A 101 0.74 -8.54 -6.63
C PHE A 101 1.65 -7.32 -6.82
N TRP A 102 2.98 -7.51 -6.83
CA TRP A 102 3.93 -6.43 -7.12
C TRP A 102 3.74 -5.83 -8.51
N GLU A 103 3.46 -6.66 -9.51
CA GLU A 103 3.13 -6.24 -10.87
C GLU A 103 1.89 -5.33 -10.88
N GLY A 104 0.82 -5.74 -10.21
CA GLY A 104 -0.40 -4.94 -10.10
C GLY A 104 -0.18 -3.60 -9.41
N GLU A 105 0.52 -3.59 -8.28
CA GLU A 105 0.82 -2.37 -7.53
C GLU A 105 1.73 -1.41 -8.30
N TRP A 106 2.77 -1.93 -8.97
CA TRP A 106 3.62 -1.08 -9.81
C TRP A 106 2.86 -0.52 -11.01
N ASN A 107 2.18 -1.36 -11.80
CA ASN A 107 1.51 -0.93 -13.03
C ASN A 107 0.37 0.06 -12.74
N LYS A 108 -0.33 -0.11 -11.61
CA LYS A 108 -1.45 0.75 -11.23
C LYS A 108 -1.02 2.01 -10.49
N HIS A 109 -0.02 1.93 -9.61
CA HIS A 109 0.36 3.04 -8.71
C HIS A 109 1.79 3.53 -8.95
N GLY A 110 2.76 2.62 -9.03
CA GLY A 110 4.18 2.96 -9.19
C GLY A 110 4.49 3.77 -10.45
N THR A 111 3.89 3.41 -11.59
CA THR A 111 4.05 4.13 -12.89
C THR A 111 3.68 5.61 -12.79
N CYS A 112 2.78 5.99 -11.89
CA CYS A 112 2.40 7.40 -11.68
C CYS A 112 3.47 8.23 -10.98
N SER A 113 4.50 7.60 -10.42
CA SER A 113 5.65 8.27 -9.81
C SER A 113 6.97 8.02 -10.52
N GLU A 114 6.95 7.38 -11.69
CA GLU A 114 8.15 6.87 -12.37
C GLU A 114 9.16 7.97 -12.70
N ARG A 115 8.69 9.20 -12.95
CA ARG A 115 9.56 10.37 -13.17
C ARG A 115 10.45 10.71 -11.95
N THR A 116 10.02 10.31 -10.76
CA THR A 116 10.70 10.61 -9.47
C THR A 116 11.28 9.37 -8.80
N LEU A 117 10.62 8.22 -8.95
CA LEU A 117 10.99 6.94 -8.37
C LEU A 117 10.90 5.88 -9.47
N ASN A 118 12.05 5.45 -10.00
CA ASN A 118 12.06 4.30 -10.90
C ASN A 118 11.60 3.02 -10.15
N LEU A 119 11.34 1.95 -10.90
CA LEU A 119 10.87 0.65 -10.35
C LEU A 119 11.65 0.21 -9.09
N MET A 120 12.98 0.24 -9.17
CA MET A 120 13.84 -0.17 -8.05
C MET A 120 13.69 0.76 -6.85
N GLN A 121 13.71 2.07 -7.07
CA GLN A 121 13.57 3.09 -6.01
C GLN A 121 12.20 3.02 -5.34
N TYR A 122 11.13 2.79 -6.10
CA TYR A 122 9.77 2.62 -5.57
C TYR A 122 9.70 1.47 -4.56
N PHE A 123 10.19 0.29 -4.93
CA PHE A 123 10.20 -0.87 -4.03
C PHE A 123 11.19 -0.72 -2.87
N GLN A 124 12.37 -0.14 -3.12
CA GLN A 124 13.35 0.13 -2.06
C GLN A 124 12.80 1.10 -1.00
N ARG A 125 12.17 2.19 -1.45
CA ARG A 125 11.56 3.20 -0.57
C ARG A 125 10.43 2.60 0.23
N SER A 126 9.55 1.83 -0.40
CA SER A 126 8.43 1.15 0.26
C SER A 126 8.93 0.18 1.35
N HIS A 127 9.95 -0.63 1.04
CA HIS A 127 10.57 -1.52 2.03
C HIS A 127 11.23 -0.75 3.19
N ALA A 128 11.92 0.36 2.89
CA ALA A 128 12.52 1.21 3.92
C ALA A 128 11.46 1.85 4.84
N MET A 129 10.35 2.32 4.27
CA MET A 129 9.22 2.86 5.03
C MET A 129 8.57 1.81 5.93
N TRP A 130 8.39 0.59 5.43
CA TRP A 130 7.88 -0.52 6.24
C TRP A 130 8.77 -0.83 7.45
N LYS A 131 10.10 -0.87 7.25
CA LYS A 131 11.04 -1.08 8.36
C LYS A 131 11.02 0.03 9.39
N SER A 132 10.89 1.29 8.97
CA SER A 132 10.86 2.43 9.90
C SER A 132 9.52 2.64 10.60
N HIS A 133 8.42 2.15 10.03
CA HIS A 133 7.07 2.25 10.59
C HIS A 133 6.52 0.86 10.94
N ASN A 134 7.22 0.13 11.80
CA ASN A 134 6.81 -1.20 12.23
C ASN A 134 5.58 -1.12 13.16
N ILE A 135 4.39 -1.03 12.55
CA ILE A 135 3.10 -0.91 13.27
C ILE A 135 2.93 -2.08 14.25
N THR A 136 3.33 -3.28 13.85
CA THR A 136 3.19 -4.49 14.68
C THR A 136 3.89 -4.31 16.02
N GLU A 137 5.15 -3.86 16.01
CA GLU A 137 5.91 -3.63 17.23
C GLU A 137 5.41 -2.41 18.02
N ILE A 138 4.97 -1.35 17.33
CA ILE A 138 4.37 -0.17 17.99
C ILE A 138 3.11 -0.57 18.78
N LEU A 139 2.23 -1.38 18.19
CA LEU A 139 0.99 -1.82 18.84
C LEU A 139 1.28 -2.83 19.96
N LYS A 140 2.20 -3.79 19.75
CA LYS A 140 2.65 -4.71 20.81
C LYS A 140 3.18 -3.97 22.03
N ASN A 141 4.02 -2.94 21.83
CA ASN A 141 4.56 -2.12 22.92
C ASN A 141 3.49 -1.29 23.64
N ALA A 142 2.33 -1.06 23.01
CA ALA A 142 1.15 -0.46 23.63
C ALA A 142 0.17 -1.50 24.20
N SER A 143 0.58 -2.78 24.29
CA SER A 143 -0.26 -3.91 24.71
C SER A 143 -1.51 -4.12 23.85
N ILE A 144 -1.47 -3.68 22.59
CA ILE A 144 -2.51 -3.91 21.58
C ILE A 144 -2.03 -5.06 20.70
N VAL A 145 -2.54 -6.24 20.98
CA VAL A 145 -2.25 -7.48 20.26
C VAL A 145 -3.56 -8.15 19.84
N PRO A 146 -3.60 -8.93 18.74
CA PRO A 146 -4.83 -9.62 18.33
C PRO A 146 -5.44 -10.42 19.48
N HIS A 147 -6.74 -10.26 19.71
CA HIS A 147 -7.47 -10.92 20.80
C HIS A 147 -8.84 -11.40 20.31
N PRO A 148 -9.35 -12.56 20.75
CA PRO A 148 -10.62 -13.11 20.27
C PRO A 148 -11.86 -12.31 20.69
N THR A 149 -11.81 -11.64 21.85
CA THR A 149 -12.98 -10.97 22.45
C THR A 149 -12.73 -9.52 22.83
N GLN A 150 -11.48 -9.07 22.88
CA GLN A 150 -11.17 -7.72 23.32
C GLN A 150 -11.30 -6.79 22.13
N THR A 151 -11.92 -5.65 22.38
CA THR A 151 -12.08 -4.59 21.39
C THR A 151 -11.28 -3.37 21.82
N TRP A 152 -10.87 -2.58 20.83
CA TRP A 152 -10.17 -1.32 21.02
C TRP A 152 -10.98 -0.21 20.37
N LYS A 153 -10.99 0.96 20.98
CA LYS A 153 -11.47 2.17 20.32
C LYS A 153 -10.50 2.56 19.21
N TYR A 154 -10.99 3.33 18.25
CA TYR A 154 -10.15 3.88 17.18
C TYR A 154 -8.92 4.61 17.75
N SER A 155 -9.14 5.45 18.78
CA SER A 155 -8.10 6.23 19.45
C SER A 155 -7.04 5.36 20.14
N ASP A 156 -7.41 4.17 20.62
CA ASP A 156 -6.48 3.28 21.32
C ASP A 156 -5.42 2.76 20.35
N ILE A 157 -5.80 2.50 19.09
CA ILE A 157 -4.90 2.03 18.02
C ILE A 157 -4.15 3.22 17.39
N GLU A 158 -4.86 4.32 17.09
CA GLU A 158 -4.30 5.48 16.40
C GLU A 158 -3.20 6.16 17.22
N SER A 159 -3.45 6.39 18.52
CA SER A 159 -2.57 7.19 19.38
C SER A 159 -1.14 6.64 19.52
N PRO A 160 -0.90 5.35 19.80
CA PRO A 160 0.47 4.81 19.86
C PRO A 160 1.19 4.91 18.51
N ILE A 161 0.49 4.65 17.40
CA ILE A 161 1.05 4.81 16.05
C ILE A 161 1.45 6.27 15.81
N LYS A 162 0.57 7.22 16.14
CA LYS A 162 0.84 8.65 16.01
C LYS A 162 2.03 9.11 16.85
N ARG A 163 2.12 8.67 18.11
CA ARG A 163 3.23 9.01 19.01
C ARG A 163 4.57 8.50 18.50
N ALA A 164 4.61 7.27 17.99
CA ALA A 164 5.83 6.63 17.49
C ALA A 164 6.29 7.21 16.15
N THR A 165 5.35 7.45 15.23
CA THR A 165 5.66 7.85 13.85
C THR A 165 5.67 9.37 13.64
N LYS A 166 5.16 10.14 14.62
CA LYS A 166 4.90 11.59 14.52
C LYS A 166 3.97 11.99 13.37
N ARG A 167 3.20 11.03 12.84
CA ARG A 167 2.20 11.23 11.78
C ARG A 167 0.86 10.69 12.25
N THR A 168 -0.23 11.36 11.89
CA THR A 168 -1.58 10.86 12.19
C THR A 168 -1.96 9.81 11.15
N PRO A 169 -2.08 8.52 11.53
CA PRO A 169 -2.47 7.49 10.57
C PRO A 169 -3.98 7.52 10.31
N VAL A 170 -4.41 7.03 9.15
CA VAL A 170 -5.80 6.68 8.88
C VAL A 170 -5.97 5.18 9.07
N LEU A 171 -6.86 4.77 9.97
CA LEU A 171 -7.21 3.37 10.17
C LEU A 171 -8.39 3.00 9.28
N ARG A 172 -8.22 1.97 8.46
CA ARG A 172 -9.28 1.44 7.60
C ARG A 172 -9.77 0.13 8.17
N CYS A 173 -11.06 0.09 8.47
CA CYS A 173 -11.74 -1.06 9.05
C CYS A 173 -12.81 -1.63 8.11
N LYS A 174 -13.13 -2.90 8.29
CA LYS A 174 -14.23 -3.61 7.62
C LYS A 174 -15.14 -4.23 8.65
N ARG A 175 -16.45 -4.30 8.38
CA ARG A 175 -17.40 -5.01 9.24
C ARG A 175 -16.99 -6.48 9.39
N ASP A 176 -17.05 -6.99 10.61
CA ASP A 176 -16.86 -8.40 10.87
C ASP A 176 -18.04 -9.19 10.28
N PRO A 177 -17.80 -10.19 9.41
CA PRO A 177 -18.90 -10.98 8.85
C PRO A 177 -19.51 -11.95 9.87
N VAL A 178 -18.86 -12.19 11.02
CA VAL A 178 -19.30 -13.16 12.03
C VAL A 178 -19.93 -12.47 13.24
N GLN A 179 -19.40 -11.32 13.67
CA GLN A 179 -19.89 -10.60 14.84
C GLN A 179 -20.61 -9.31 14.43
N ALA A 180 -21.89 -9.19 14.80
CA ALA A 180 -22.65 -7.98 14.55
C ALA A 180 -22.05 -6.79 15.32
N ASN A 181 -22.10 -5.60 14.72
CA ASN A 181 -21.66 -4.32 15.30
C ASN A 181 -20.15 -4.19 15.60
N THR A 182 -19.30 -5.14 15.18
CA THR A 182 -17.85 -5.00 15.28
C THR A 182 -17.21 -4.73 13.91
N GLN A 183 -16.03 -4.11 13.94
CA GLN A 183 -15.21 -3.90 12.76
C GLN A 183 -13.80 -4.39 13.05
N LEU A 184 -13.18 -4.95 12.02
CA LEU A 184 -11.81 -5.45 12.04
C LEU A 184 -10.92 -4.44 11.32
N LEU A 185 -9.82 -4.05 11.96
CA LEU A 185 -8.75 -3.29 11.33
C LEU A 185 -8.14 -4.15 10.21
N HIS A 186 -8.09 -3.62 9.00
CA HIS A 186 -7.48 -4.31 7.86
C HIS A 186 -6.32 -3.52 7.24
N GLU A 187 -6.33 -2.20 7.36
CA GLU A 187 -5.28 -1.35 6.81
C GLU A 187 -4.97 -0.15 7.71
N VAL A 188 -3.73 0.30 7.67
CA VAL A 188 -3.23 1.54 8.28
C VAL A 188 -2.51 2.33 7.20
N VAL A 189 -2.90 3.60 7.05
CA VAL A 189 -2.39 4.48 6.00
C VAL A 189 -1.65 5.66 6.63
N PHE A 190 -0.45 5.97 6.10
CA PHE A 190 0.32 7.16 6.41
C PHE A 190 0.39 8.11 5.22
#